data_AF-A0A9X6XUQ7-F1
#
_entry.id   AF-A0A9X6XUQ7-F1
#
_cell.length_a   1.000
_cell.length_b   1.000
_cell.length_c   1.000
_cell.angle_alpha   90.00
_cell.angle_beta   90.00
_cell.angle_gamma   90.00
#
_symmetry.space_group_name_H-M   'P 1'
#
loop_
_entity.id
_entity.type
_entity.pdbx_description
1 polymer ?
#
loop_
_entity_poly.entity_id
_entity_poly.type
_entity_poly.pdbx_seq_one_letter_code
_entity_poly.pdbx_strand_id
1 'polypeptide(L)' 'MTHIQFDYTKALTFLNEHEVTYLQGAVRTAHDAIHNKTGAGSDFLGWVDLPTAYDKEEFARIQKSAEKIKS' A
#
# COMPACT_ATOMS: atom_id res chain seq x y z
N MET A 1 16.05 5.37 5.89
CA MET A 1 15.42 6.52 5.23
C MET A 1 14.36 6.00 4.29
N THR A 2 13.12 6.50 4.38
CA THR A 2 12.06 6.18 3.42
C THR A 2 12.25 7.00 2.14
N HIS A 3 11.87 6.45 0.99
CA HIS A 3 11.94 7.16 -0.30
C HIS A 3 10.92 8.31 -0.41
N ILE A 4 9.84 8.23 0.38
CA ILE A 4 8.77 9.23 0.46
C ILE A 4 8.62 9.66 1.92
N GLN A 5 8.33 10.94 2.13
CA GLN A 5 8.08 11.52 3.46
C GLN A 5 6.66 12.08 3.53
N PHE A 6 6.00 11.84 4.67
CA PHE A 6 4.72 12.44 5.01
C PHE A 6 4.95 13.42 6.15
N ASP A 7 4.68 14.70 5.91
CA ASP A 7 4.81 15.78 6.87
C ASP A 7 3.43 16.39 7.16
N TYR A 8 2.96 16.23 8.39
CA TYR A 8 1.70 16.79 8.86
C TYR A 8 1.88 17.96 9.84
N THR A 9 3.10 18.51 9.98
CA THR A 9 3.40 19.59 10.93
C THR A 9 2.52 20.82 10.77
N LYS A 10 2.13 21.18 9.53
CA LYS A 10 1.21 22.30 9.27
C LYS A 10 -0.21 22.04 9.78
N ALA A 11 -0.63 20.78 9.84
CA ALA A 11 -1.93 20.41 10.37
C ALA A 11 -2.01 20.54 11.90
N LEU A 12 -0.85 20.59 12.59
CA LEU A 12 -0.81 20.75 14.05
C LEU A 12 -1.43 22.06 14.57
N THR A 13 -1.74 22.99 13.66
CA THR A 13 -2.49 24.21 13.99
C THR A 13 -3.96 23.97 14.30
N PHE A 14 -4.52 22.83 13.86
CA PHE A 14 -5.94 22.46 14.04
C PHE A 14 -6.16 20.99 14.44
N LEU A 15 -5.08 20.25 14.69
CA LEU A 15 -5.04 18.86 15.12
C LEU A 15 -3.95 18.74 16.19
N ASN A 16 -4.20 18.03 17.29
CA ASN A 16 -3.14 17.75 18.25
C ASN A 16 -2.49 16.38 18.00
N GLU A 17 -1.22 16.22 18.38
CA GLU A 17 -0.47 14.96 18.21
C GLU A 17 -1.13 13.77 18.92
N HIS A 18 -1.75 14.00 20.08
CA HIS A 18 -2.42 12.94 20.83
C HIS A 18 -3.66 12.42 20.11
N GLU A 19 -4.33 13.23 19.29
CA GLU A 19 -5.48 12.80 18.49
C GLU A 19 -5.07 11.77 17.45
N VAL A 20 -3.88 11.94 16.83
CA VAL A 20 -3.30 10.93 15.93
C VAL A 20 -2.94 9.67 16.70
N THR A 21 -2.36 9.83 17.90
CA THR A 21 -1.93 8.71 18.75
C THR A 21 -3.13 7.86 19.20
N TYR A 22 -4.28 8.46 19.46
CA TYR A 22 -5.50 7.72 19.82
C TYR A 22 -6.02 6.81 18.70
N LEU A 23 -5.69 7.09 17.44
CA LEU A 23 -6.05 6.21 16.31
C LEU A 23 -5.19 4.95 16.22
N GLN A 24 -4.10 4.83 16.99
CA GLN A 24 -3.14 3.73 16.88
C GLN A 24 -3.80 2.34 16.98
N GLY A 25 -4.76 2.18 17.89
CA GLY A 25 -5.49 0.91 18.04
C GLY A 25 -6.29 0.55 16.79
N ALA A 26 -7.04 1.51 16.24
CA ALA A 26 -7.82 1.30 15.01
C ALA A 26 -6.93 1.03 13.80
N VAL A 27 -5.81 1.75 13.67
CA VAL A 27 -4.82 1.54 12.59
C VAL A 27 -4.21 0.15 12.68
N ARG A 28 -3.89 -0.34 13.88
CA ARG A 28 -3.37 -1.71 14.06
C ARG A 28 -4.39 -2.76 13.65
N THR A 29 -5.64 -2.63 14.08
CA THR A 29 -6.72 -3.55 13.68
C THR A 29 -6.91 -3.57 12.17
N ALA A 30 -6.87 -2.39 11.52
CA ALA A 30 -6.97 -2.30 10.07
C ALA A 30 -5.75 -2.94 9.36
N HIS A 31 -4.54 -2.72 9.88
CA HIS A 31 -3.32 -3.35 9.37
C HIS A 31 -3.43 -4.88 9.41
N ASP A 32 -3.83 -5.44 10.55
CA ASP A 32 -3.99 -6.87 10.73
C ASP A 32 -5.10 -7.42 9.83
N ALA A 33 -6.21 -6.71 9.67
CA ALA A 33 -7.31 -7.12 8.80
C ALA A 33 -6.91 -7.20 7.33
N ILE A 34 -6.07 -6.26 6.86
CA ILE A 34 -5.56 -6.24 5.50
C ILE A 34 -4.59 -7.40 5.27
N HIS A 35 -3.58 -7.55 6.13
CA HIS A 35 -2.54 -8.58 5.92
C HIS A 35 -3.06 -10.00 6.17
N ASN A 36 -4.03 -10.17 7.08
CA ASN A 36 -4.63 -11.48 7.36
C ASN A 36 -5.92 -11.75 6.57
N LYS A 37 -6.36 -10.82 5.71
CA LYS A 37 -7.53 -10.97 4.83
C LYS A 37 -8.83 -11.33 5.58
N THR A 38 -9.10 -10.68 6.71
CA THR A 38 -10.26 -10.97 7.58
C THR A 38 -11.38 -9.92 7.49
N GLY A 39 -11.17 -8.82 6.76
CA GLY A 39 -12.14 -7.74 6.60
C GLY A 39 -13.12 -7.93 5.43
N ALA A 40 -14.18 -7.13 5.39
CA ALA A 40 -15.08 -7.10 4.25
C ALA A 40 -14.32 -6.73 2.95
N GLY A 41 -14.55 -7.49 1.88
CA GLY A 41 -13.83 -7.30 0.62
C GLY A 41 -12.41 -7.88 0.60
N SER A 42 -12.05 -8.73 1.56
CA SER A 42 -10.74 -9.40 1.64
C SER A 42 -10.31 -10.14 0.38
N ASP A 43 -11.28 -10.57 -0.44
CA ASP A 43 -11.04 -11.24 -1.72
C ASP A 43 -10.28 -10.37 -2.74
N PHE A 44 -10.25 -9.05 -2.55
CA PHE A 44 -9.67 -8.07 -3.47
C PHE A 44 -8.37 -7.43 -2.97
N LEU A 45 -7.68 -8.05 -2.01
CA LEU A 45 -6.43 -7.52 -1.42
C LEU A 45 -5.15 -7.97 -2.14
N GLY A 46 -5.25 -8.51 -3.36
CA GLY A 46 -4.08 -8.98 -4.13
C GLY A 46 -3.00 -7.91 -4.39
N TRP A 47 -3.38 -6.63 -4.37
CA TRP A 47 -2.46 -5.50 -4.57
C TRP A 47 -1.45 -5.32 -3.43
N VAL A 48 -1.70 -5.86 -2.24
CA VAL A 48 -0.80 -5.74 -1.08
C VAL A 48 0.51 -6.47 -1.34
N ASP A 49 0.43 -7.69 -1.86
CA ASP A 49 1.60 -8.54 -2.11
C ASP A 49 2.12 -8.39 -3.56
N LEU A 50 1.34 -7.78 -4.45
CA LEU A 50 1.67 -7.66 -5.88
C LEU A 50 3.09 -7.12 -6.15
N PRO A 51 3.60 -6.06 -5.48
CA PRO A 51 4.93 -5.54 -5.76
C PRO A 51 6.08 -6.55 -5.56
N THR A 52 5.88 -7.57 -4.72
CA THR A 52 6.89 -8.60 -4.41
C THR A 52 6.55 -9.96 -5.03
N ALA A 53 5.27 -10.27 -5.18
CA ALA A 53 4.74 -11.56 -5.62
C ALA A 53 4.04 -11.53 -6.99
N TYR A 54 4.33 -10.54 -7.84
CA TYR A 54 3.83 -10.51 -9.22
C TYR A 54 4.34 -11.69 -10.07
N ASP A 55 3.59 -12.03 -11.13
CA ASP A 55 4.01 -13.01 -12.13
C ASP A 55 5.17 -12.44 -12.98
N LYS A 56 6.37 -12.95 -12.73
CA LYS A 56 7.60 -12.52 -13.42
C LYS A 56 7.65 -12.96 -14.88
N GLU A 57 7.01 -14.08 -15.22
CA GLU A 57 6.95 -14.54 -16.61
C GLU A 57 6.00 -13.66 -17.41
N GLU A 58 4.85 -13.31 -16.84
CA GLU A 58 3.93 -12.34 -17.43
C GLU A 58 4.61 -10.99 -17.62
N PHE A 59 5.29 -10.47 -16.61
CA PHE A 59 6.02 -9.21 -16.71
C PHE A 59 7.05 -9.22 -17.85
N ALA A 60 7.78 -10.33 -18.02
CA ALA A 60 8.72 -10.48 -19.14
C ALA A 60 8.01 -10.53 -20.51
N ARG A 61 6.82 -11.16 -20.61
CA ARG A 61 6.01 -11.14 -21.85
C ARG A 61 5.52 -9.73 -22.19
N ILE A 62 5.15 -8.94 -21.18
CA ILE A 62 4.75 -7.53 -21.36
C ILE A 62 5.91 -6.75 -21.97
N GLN A 63 7.12 -6.86 -21.40
CA GLN A 63 8.31 -6.18 -21.92
C GLN A 63 8.64 -6.58 -23.36
N LYS A 64 8.61 -7.88 -23.69
CA LYS A 64 8.83 -8.37 -25.06
C LYS A 64 7.81 -7.81 -26.06
N SER A 65 6.55 -7.73 -25.65
CA SER A 65 5.48 -7.18 -26.49
C SER A 65 5.68 -5.69 -26.74
N ALA A 66 6.07 -4.95 -25.71
CA ALA A 66 6.37 -3.52 -25.82
C ALA A 66 7.52 -3.24 -26.80
N GLU A 67 8.62 -4.01 -26.73
CA GLU A 67 9.74 -3.87 -27.67
C GLU A 67 9.34 -4.19 -29.11
N LYS A 68 8.52 -5.23 -29.32
CA LYS A 68 8.01 -5.57 -30.66
C LYS A 68 7.11 -4.48 -31.26
N ILE A 69 6.35 -3.77 -30.44
CA ILE A 69 5.45 -2.68 -30.90
C ILE A 69 6.23 -1.41 -31.21
N LYS A 70 7.32 -1.16 -30.48
CA LYS A 70 8.18 0.02 -30.65
C LYS A 70 8.99 -0.01 -31.95
N SER A 71 9.35 -1.20 -32.44
CA SER A 71 10.09 -1.43 -33.69
C SER A 71 9.21 -1.34 -34.93
#